data_AF-A0A9E5DZ56-F1
#
_entry.id   AF-A0A9E5DZ56-F1
#
_cell.length_a   1.000
_cell.length_b   1.000
_cell.length_c   1.000
_cell.angle_alpha   90.00
_cell.angle_beta   90.00
_cell.angle_gamma   90.00
#
_symmetry.space_group_name_H-M   'P 1'
#
loop_
_entity.id
_entity.type
_entity.pdbx_description
1 polymer ?
#
loop_
_entity_poly.entity_id
_entity_poly.type
_entity_poly.pdbx_seq_one_letter_code
_entity_poly.pdbx_strand_id
1 'polypeptide(L)'
;MNKLTKYMLRIAVFLYVALGLPVPILAVLLLAQAETAQGRMCALSAILLFLAPVLCWCAVSIKRRKLYAVAAALLVSSLAMLVASYVMTPDGKALTGSNADSVFTGEMSYRRASLANLVPEIDQLKLGSYAVPWMDPLIDKARAIRIRRLFMAVYREMQQSDEFNKLGSVMNHVYRDLFLDSRPAGHLYQYIPTTKGNGGKPPVILFLHGSLGNFKGYLWTWKRFADENGYAIVAPSFGAGNWYREGGVEAIEMARQYCLHHPRMDGSKIYLAGLSNGGTGVTRAVATNGAAYAGFILISAVIEPEVISTPQFLDGCKGRRVLVLHGADDERIPAKHVEPSVDYLLHQGVDVKAMFYPDEDHFLLFSKPDLIRSEIASWLAHE
;
A
#
# COMPACT_ATOMS: atom_id res chain seq x y z
N MET A 1 51.35 8.62 -4.35
CA MET A 1 50.26 9.28 -5.10
C MET A 1 50.76 10.59 -5.68
N ASN A 2 50.68 10.73 -7.00
CA ASN A 2 51.00 12.00 -7.69
C ASN A 2 49.92 13.06 -7.38
N LYS A 3 50.16 14.33 -7.76
CA LYS A 3 49.22 15.45 -7.50
C LYS A 3 47.85 15.22 -8.14
N LEU A 4 47.82 14.68 -9.36
CA LEU A 4 46.60 14.39 -10.11
C LEU A 4 45.72 13.35 -9.39
N THR A 5 46.30 12.24 -8.91
CA THR A 5 45.56 11.20 -8.17
C THR A 5 44.97 11.74 -6.86
N LYS A 6 45.70 12.62 -6.16
CA LYS A 6 45.16 13.28 -4.94
C LYS A 6 43.97 14.19 -5.25
N TYR A 7 44.03 14.90 -6.37
CA TYR A 7 42.96 15.79 -6.81
C TYR A 7 41.72 14.99 -7.23
N MET A 8 41.89 13.95 -8.07
CA MET A 8 40.82 13.05 -8.48
C MET A 8 40.14 12.36 -7.29
N LEU A 9 40.92 11.90 -6.30
CA LEU A 9 40.37 11.28 -5.10
C LEU A 9 39.54 12.27 -4.26
N ARG A 10 39.97 13.53 -4.15
CA ARG A 10 39.21 14.57 -3.44
C ARG A 10 37.89 14.87 -4.15
N ILE A 11 37.89 14.97 -5.48
CA ILE A 11 36.67 15.15 -6.27
C ILE A 11 35.73 13.97 -6.07
N ALA A 12 36.24 12.74 -6.18
CA ALA A 12 35.42 11.54 -6.01
C ALA A 12 34.76 11.47 -4.62
N VAL A 13 35.50 11.80 -3.56
CA VAL A 13 34.96 11.82 -2.20
C VAL A 13 34.00 12.97 -1.99
N PHE A 14 34.28 14.15 -2.54
CA PHE A 14 33.35 15.27 -2.51
C PHE A 14 32.02 14.89 -3.19
N LEU A 15 32.07 14.30 -4.39
CA LEU A 15 30.89 13.83 -5.10
C LEU A 15 30.15 12.74 -4.32
N TYR A 16 30.87 11.78 -3.74
CA TYR A 16 30.29 10.75 -2.89
C TYR A 16 29.54 11.33 -1.69
N VAL A 17 30.16 12.28 -0.97
CA VAL A 17 29.52 12.92 0.18
C VAL A 17 28.35 13.78 -0.26
N ALA A 18 28.53 14.63 -1.28
CA ALA A 18 27.50 15.57 -1.72
C ALA A 18 26.26 14.86 -2.28
N LEU A 19 26.45 13.86 -3.15
CA LEU A 19 25.35 13.10 -3.76
C LEU A 19 24.77 12.06 -2.82
N GLY A 20 25.59 11.52 -1.90
CA GLY A 20 25.17 10.49 -0.95
C GLY A 20 24.54 11.03 0.33
N LEU A 21 24.70 12.32 0.65
CA LEU A 21 24.21 12.95 1.89
C LEU A 21 22.72 12.72 2.22
N PRO A 22 21.79 12.64 1.25
CA PRO A 22 20.40 12.34 1.55
C PRO A 22 20.22 10.98 2.25
N VAL A 23 21.07 9.99 1.97
CA VAL A 23 20.98 8.64 2.54
C VAL A 23 21.18 8.61 4.06
N PRO A 24 22.30 9.10 4.64
CA PRO A 24 22.47 9.13 6.08
C PRO A 24 21.46 10.06 6.78
N ILE A 25 20.96 11.12 6.13
CA ILE A 25 19.89 11.96 6.70
C ILE A 25 18.62 11.13 6.89
N LEU A 26 18.17 10.45 5.83
CA LEU A 26 17.00 9.57 5.89
C LEU A 26 17.22 8.41 6.87
N ALA A 27 18.44 7.87 6.93
CA ALA A 27 18.79 6.82 7.88
C ALA A 27 18.74 7.31 9.34
N VAL A 28 19.24 8.52 9.65
CA VAL A 28 19.12 9.09 10.99
C VAL A 28 17.65 9.32 11.37
N LEU A 29 16.83 9.81 10.44
CA LEU A 29 15.40 9.94 10.67
C LEU A 29 14.73 8.58 10.91
N LEU A 30 15.05 7.56 10.11
CA LEU A 30 14.58 6.20 10.31
C LEU A 30 15.03 5.64 11.66
N LEU A 31 16.28 5.85 12.07
CA LEU A 31 16.80 5.40 13.36
C LEU A 31 16.01 6.01 14.52
N ALA A 32 15.71 7.31 14.43
CA ALA A 32 14.97 8.04 15.45
C ALA A 32 13.48 7.65 15.49
N GLN A 33 12.89 7.32 14.33
CA GLN A 33 11.44 7.15 14.20
C GLN A 33 10.96 5.71 14.06
N ALA A 34 11.84 4.74 13.78
CA ALA A 34 11.45 3.34 13.64
C ALA A 34 10.74 2.82 14.89
N GLU A 35 9.67 2.07 14.68
CA GLU A 35 8.98 1.26 15.68
C GLU A 35 9.78 -0.03 15.91
N THR A 36 10.29 -0.65 14.84
CA THR A 36 10.90 -1.99 14.92
C THR A 36 12.42 -1.97 15.15
N ALA A 37 12.96 -3.06 15.70
CA ALA A 37 14.42 -3.25 15.78
C ALA A 37 15.05 -3.38 14.38
N GLN A 38 14.35 -4.04 13.44
CA GLN A 38 14.82 -4.21 12.06
C GLN A 38 14.98 -2.88 11.32
N GLY A 39 14.03 -1.96 11.44
CA GLY A 39 14.14 -0.61 10.88
C GLY A 39 15.34 0.16 11.44
N ARG A 40 15.59 0.06 12.76
CA ARG A 40 16.78 0.65 13.41
C ARG A 40 18.08 0.02 12.91
N MET A 41 18.13 -1.29 12.70
CA MET A 41 19.31 -1.97 12.14
C MET A 41 19.60 -1.56 10.69
N CYS A 42 18.56 -1.46 9.86
CA CYS A 42 18.71 -0.95 8.48
C CYS A 42 19.23 0.49 8.47
N ALA A 43 18.70 1.34 9.33
CA ALA A 43 19.17 2.71 9.49
C ALA A 43 20.64 2.79 9.93
N LEU A 44 21.02 2.08 11.00
CA LEU A 44 22.40 2.03 11.47
C LEU A 44 23.33 1.51 10.38
N SER A 45 22.95 0.43 9.69
CA SER A 45 23.72 -0.10 8.57
C SER A 45 23.99 0.95 7.50
N ALA A 46 22.96 1.70 7.07
CA ALA A 46 23.12 2.72 6.05
C ALA A 46 24.08 3.85 6.50
N ILE A 47 24.02 4.26 7.77
CA ILE A 47 24.95 5.25 8.35
C ILE A 47 26.38 4.69 8.35
N LEU A 48 26.58 3.47 8.83
CA LEU A 48 27.91 2.84 8.91
C LEU A 48 28.53 2.64 7.52
N LEU A 49 27.72 2.18 6.56
CA LEU A 49 28.12 2.00 5.17
C LEU A 49 28.55 3.32 4.53
N PHE A 50 27.83 4.41 4.82
CA PHE A 50 28.17 5.75 4.33
C PHE A 50 29.48 6.29 4.92
N LEU A 51 29.75 6.04 6.20
CA LEU A 51 30.93 6.55 6.89
C LEU A 51 32.23 5.85 6.48
N ALA A 52 32.17 4.58 6.08
CA ALA A 52 33.38 3.79 5.82
C ALA A 52 34.27 4.35 4.69
N PRO A 53 33.76 4.71 3.49
CA PRO A 53 34.57 5.34 2.45
C PRO A 53 35.17 6.69 2.87
N VAL A 54 34.44 7.47 3.68
CA VAL A 54 34.92 8.75 4.22
C VAL A 54 36.09 8.52 5.18
N LEU A 55 36.03 7.50 6.04
CA LEU A 55 37.13 7.12 6.93
C LEU A 55 38.36 6.62 6.16
N CYS A 56 38.17 5.83 5.11
CA CYS A 56 39.26 5.42 4.22
C CYS A 56 39.95 6.63 3.58
N TRP A 57 39.19 7.64 3.16
CA TRP A 57 39.75 8.88 2.63
C TRP A 57 40.51 9.68 3.69
N CYS A 58 39.97 9.80 4.90
CA CYS A 58 40.65 10.42 6.03
C CYS A 58 41.98 9.69 6.33
N ALA A 59 41.98 8.35 6.34
CA ALA A 59 43.17 7.54 6.56
C ALA A 59 44.33 7.91 5.61
N VAL A 60 44.02 8.12 4.32
CA VAL A 60 44.97 8.57 3.29
C VAL A 60 45.40 10.02 3.55
N SER A 61 44.43 10.92 3.79
CA SER A 61 44.65 12.37 3.81
C SER A 61 45.46 12.83 5.01
N ILE A 62 45.20 12.27 6.20
CA ILE A 62 45.92 12.59 7.44
C ILE A 62 46.96 11.53 7.84
N LYS A 63 47.25 10.58 6.94
CA LYS A 63 48.24 9.49 7.14
C LYS A 63 48.02 8.65 8.41
N ARG A 64 46.76 8.45 8.83
CA ARG A 64 46.42 7.66 10.03
C ARG A 64 45.94 6.26 9.64
N ARG A 65 46.86 5.29 9.58
CA ARG A 65 46.57 3.89 9.17
C ARG A 65 45.52 3.19 10.04
N LYS A 66 45.40 3.52 11.34
CA LYS A 66 44.39 2.94 12.24
C LYS A 66 42.95 3.17 11.74
N LEU A 67 42.70 4.24 10.96
CA LEU A 67 41.38 4.53 10.41
C LEU A 67 40.91 3.49 9.39
N TYR A 68 41.80 2.77 8.71
CA TYR A 68 41.40 1.64 7.85
C TYR A 68 40.79 0.50 8.64
N ALA A 69 41.33 0.19 9.83
CA ALA A 69 40.78 -0.84 10.70
C ALA A 69 39.38 -0.43 11.21
N VAL A 70 39.19 0.85 11.55
CA VAL A 70 37.87 1.39 11.93
C VAL A 70 36.90 1.29 10.75
N ALA A 71 37.29 1.74 9.55
CA ALA A 71 36.44 1.65 8.36
C ALA A 71 36.05 0.20 8.03
N ALA A 72 36.98 -0.75 8.14
CA ALA A 72 36.71 -2.17 7.96
C ALA A 72 35.72 -2.70 9.01
N ALA A 73 35.88 -2.32 10.28
CA ALA A 73 34.95 -2.70 11.34
C ALA A 73 33.53 -2.13 11.09
N LEU A 74 33.41 -0.89 10.58
CA LEU A 74 32.11 -0.31 10.21
C LEU A 74 31.46 -1.09 9.06
N LEU A 75 32.22 -1.48 8.03
CA LEU A 75 31.71 -2.28 6.91
C LEU A 75 31.24 -3.66 7.35
N VAL A 76 32.02 -4.35 8.19
CA VAL A 76 31.65 -5.67 8.73
C VAL A 76 30.37 -5.55 9.58
N SER A 77 30.28 -4.52 10.42
CA SER A 77 29.11 -4.29 11.26
C SER A 77 27.86 -3.95 10.43
N SER A 78 28.01 -3.11 9.40
CA SER A 78 26.94 -2.80 8.44
C SER A 78 26.46 -4.07 7.73
N LEU A 79 27.38 -4.89 7.21
CA LEU A 79 27.04 -6.14 6.54
C LEU A 79 26.32 -7.10 7.48
N ALA A 80 26.79 -7.25 8.72
CA ALA A 80 26.13 -8.09 9.72
C ALA A 80 24.69 -7.61 10.01
N MET A 81 24.47 -6.30 10.13
CA MET A 81 23.13 -5.71 10.31
C MET A 81 22.22 -5.92 9.09
N LEU A 82 22.75 -5.85 7.87
CA LEU A 82 21.98 -6.15 6.64
C LEU A 82 21.60 -7.62 6.56
N VAL A 83 22.53 -8.52 6.88
CA VAL A 83 22.26 -9.97 6.93
C VAL A 83 21.20 -10.28 7.98
N ALA A 84 21.33 -9.71 9.19
CA ALA A 84 20.32 -9.85 10.24
C ALA A 84 18.95 -9.33 9.78
N SER A 85 18.91 -8.15 9.15
CA SER A 85 17.67 -7.58 8.61
C SER A 85 17.06 -8.49 7.53
N TYR A 86 17.86 -9.03 6.61
CA TYR A 86 17.40 -9.98 5.59
C TYR A 86 16.80 -11.25 6.20
N VAL A 87 17.45 -11.80 7.23
CA VAL A 87 16.96 -12.99 7.95
C VAL A 87 15.62 -12.70 8.64
N MET A 88 15.43 -11.49 9.19
CA MET A 88 14.17 -11.05 9.80
C MET A 88 13.07 -10.73 8.77
N THR A 89 13.44 -10.27 7.57
CA THR A 89 12.46 -9.99 6.51
C THR A 89 11.67 -11.26 6.16
N PRO A 90 10.34 -11.19 6.04
CA PRO A 90 9.53 -12.34 5.62
C PRO A 90 9.97 -12.89 4.26
N ASP A 91 9.75 -14.17 4.01
CA ASP A 91 10.05 -14.80 2.71
C ASP A 91 8.91 -14.67 1.68
N GLY A 92 7.81 -13.99 2.06
CA GLY A 92 6.67 -13.72 1.20
C GLY A 92 5.76 -14.93 1.02
N LYS A 93 5.91 -15.97 1.85
CA LYS A 93 5.05 -17.15 1.84
C LYS A 93 4.12 -17.12 3.05
N ALA A 94 2.83 -17.34 2.82
CA ALA A 94 1.88 -17.52 3.91
C ALA A 94 2.24 -18.74 4.78
N LEU A 95 1.83 -18.68 6.05
CA LEU A 95 1.89 -19.83 6.94
C LEU A 95 0.97 -20.94 6.44
N THR A 96 1.34 -22.20 6.68
CA THR A 96 0.47 -23.32 6.35
C THR A 96 -0.85 -23.21 7.12
N GLY A 97 -1.98 -23.28 6.41
CA GLY A 97 -3.31 -23.14 7.01
C GLY A 97 -3.74 -21.69 7.31
N SER A 98 -2.94 -20.71 6.91
CA SER A 98 -3.24 -19.28 7.01
C SER A 98 -4.49 -18.90 6.20
N ASN A 99 -5.29 -18.01 6.75
CA ASN A 99 -6.42 -17.37 6.06
C ASN A 99 -5.94 -16.21 5.18
N ALA A 100 -4.86 -15.53 5.55
CA ALA A 100 -4.21 -14.47 4.79
C ALA A 100 -3.07 -15.01 3.92
N ASP A 101 -2.91 -14.47 2.71
CA ASP A 101 -1.84 -14.84 1.79
C ASP A 101 -1.38 -13.64 0.92
N SER A 102 -0.13 -13.70 0.45
CA SER A 102 0.49 -12.77 -0.49
C SER A 102 0.80 -13.55 -1.76
N VAL A 103 -0.02 -13.33 -2.78
CA VAL A 103 -0.03 -14.16 -3.98
C VAL A 103 0.61 -13.39 -5.12
N PHE A 104 1.52 -14.07 -5.82
CA PHE A 104 2.16 -13.58 -7.03
C PHE A 104 1.75 -14.48 -8.20
N THR A 105 1.16 -13.89 -9.23
CA THR A 105 0.71 -14.57 -10.45
C THR A 105 1.67 -14.31 -11.61
N GLY A 106 1.63 -15.18 -12.62
CA GLY A 106 2.51 -15.09 -13.79
C GLY A 106 3.99 -15.25 -13.41
N GLU A 107 4.84 -14.38 -13.97
CA GLU A 107 6.30 -14.40 -13.73
C GLU A 107 6.73 -13.59 -12.50
N MET A 108 5.79 -12.95 -11.80
CA MET A 108 6.14 -12.14 -10.64
C MET A 108 6.53 -13.00 -9.45
N SER A 109 7.46 -12.48 -8.65
CA SER A 109 7.90 -13.12 -7.42
C SER A 109 8.25 -12.08 -6.36
N TYR A 110 8.10 -12.49 -5.10
CA TYR A 110 8.41 -11.67 -3.95
C TYR A 110 9.90 -11.33 -3.89
N ARG A 111 10.23 -10.03 -3.79
CA ARG A 111 11.61 -9.53 -3.77
C ARG A 111 12.09 -9.28 -2.34
N ARG A 112 12.40 -10.35 -1.60
CA ARG A 112 12.86 -10.28 -0.20
C ARG A 112 14.05 -9.34 0.01
N ALA A 113 15.03 -9.37 -0.89
CA ALA A 113 16.26 -8.57 -0.77
C ALA A 113 16.10 -7.10 -1.20
N SER A 114 14.91 -6.65 -1.63
CA SER A 114 14.71 -5.26 -1.98
C SER A 114 14.82 -4.35 -0.76
N LEU A 115 15.31 -3.12 -0.94
CA LEU A 115 15.44 -2.16 0.17
C LEU A 115 14.10 -1.92 0.90
N ALA A 116 13.00 -1.87 0.14
CA ALA A 116 11.65 -1.71 0.69
C ALA A 116 11.16 -2.94 1.49
N ASN A 117 11.81 -4.11 1.37
CA ASN A 117 11.50 -5.28 2.18
C ASN A 117 12.49 -5.48 3.33
N LEU A 118 13.70 -4.93 3.23
CA LEU A 118 14.63 -4.89 4.36
C LEU A 118 14.15 -3.92 5.44
N VAL A 119 13.56 -2.79 5.07
CA VAL A 119 12.91 -1.87 6.01
C VAL A 119 11.45 -2.31 6.21
N PRO A 120 10.97 -2.58 7.43
CA PRO A 120 9.58 -2.98 7.63
C PRO A 120 8.57 -1.93 7.18
N GLU A 121 7.43 -2.38 6.64
CA GLU A 121 6.38 -1.51 6.10
C GLU A 121 5.85 -0.47 7.11
N ILE A 122 5.71 -0.85 8.40
CA ILE A 122 5.32 0.08 9.47
C ILE A 122 6.29 1.27 9.58
N ASP A 123 7.59 1.01 9.45
CA ASP A 123 8.63 2.01 9.61
C ASP A 123 8.67 2.93 8.39
N GLN A 124 8.43 2.37 7.19
CA GLN A 124 8.29 3.13 5.95
C GLN A 124 7.10 4.08 6.01
N LEU A 125 5.92 3.60 6.40
CA LEU A 125 4.70 4.40 6.51
C LEU A 125 4.82 5.47 7.61
N LYS A 126 5.37 5.10 8.77
CA LYS A 126 5.60 6.07 9.85
C LYS A 126 6.58 7.16 9.42
N LEU A 127 7.71 6.80 8.83
CA LEU A 127 8.68 7.78 8.33
C LEU A 127 8.06 8.67 7.25
N GLY A 128 7.35 8.07 6.29
CA GLY A 128 6.64 8.78 5.23
C GLY A 128 5.67 9.83 5.78
N SER A 129 4.93 9.51 6.83
CA SER A 129 3.98 10.46 7.45
C SER A 129 4.63 11.74 8.01
N TYR A 130 5.94 11.74 8.31
CA TYR A 130 6.66 12.97 8.69
C TYR A 130 7.05 13.84 7.48
N ALA A 131 7.21 13.22 6.31
CA ALA A 131 7.57 13.90 5.07
C ALA A 131 6.35 14.45 4.32
N VAL A 132 5.17 13.83 4.51
CA VAL A 132 3.94 14.20 3.80
C VAL A 132 3.61 15.70 3.84
N PRO A 133 3.72 16.44 4.97
CA PRO A 133 3.44 17.89 4.98
C PRO A 133 4.33 18.76 4.09
N TRP A 134 5.46 18.22 3.64
CA TRP A 134 6.38 18.92 2.75
C TRP A 134 6.10 18.62 1.27
N MET A 135 5.29 17.58 1.01
CA MET A 135 5.05 17.04 -0.33
C MET A 135 3.59 17.19 -0.77
N ASP A 136 2.65 17.22 0.18
CA ASP A 136 1.22 17.32 -0.08
C ASP A 136 0.67 18.58 0.59
N PRO A 137 0.26 19.61 -0.19
CA PRO A 137 -0.26 20.85 0.38
C PRO A 137 -1.59 20.69 1.11
N LEU A 138 -2.31 19.58 0.91
CA LEU A 138 -3.58 19.29 1.60
C LEU A 138 -3.38 18.69 2.99
N ILE A 139 -2.17 18.24 3.32
CA ILE A 139 -1.87 17.56 4.58
C ILE A 139 -0.92 18.42 5.40
N ASP A 140 -1.47 19.26 6.28
CA ASP A 140 -0.67 20.01 7.23
C ASP A 140 -0.05 19.11 8.34
N LYS A 141 0.68 19.73 9.26
CA LYS A 141 1.32 19.02 10.37
C LYS A 141 0.30 18.34 11.30
N ALA A 142 -0.85 18.95 11.56
CA ALA A 142 -1.86 18.41 12.47
C ALA A 142 -2.53 17.17 11.84
N ARG A 143 -2.87 17.24 10.55
CA ARG A 143 -3.40 16.13 9.76
C ARG A 143 -2.41 15.00 9.63
N ALA A 144 -1.13 15.30 9.36
CA ALA A 144 -0.09 14.27 9.34
C ALA A 144 0.05 13.54 10.69
N ILE A 145 -0.08 14.25 11.82
CA ILE A 145 -0.13 13.62 13.15
C ILE A 145 -1.35 12.70 13.28
N ARG A 146 -2.53 13.13 12.82
CA ARG A 146 -3.76 12.31 12.83
C ARG A 146 -3.60 11.06 11.96
N ILE A 147 -3.20 11.20 10.71
CA ILE A 147 -2.96 10.09 9.77
C ILE A 147 -1.98 9.08 10.38
N ARG A 148 -0.87 9.57 10.93
CA ARG A 148 0.12 8.71 11.59
C ARG A 148 -0.50 7.96 12.77
N ARG A 149 -1.32 8.61 13.61
CA ARG A 149 -1.98 7.92 14.73
C ARG A 149 -2.90 6.81 14.24
N LEU A 150 -3.71 7.08 13.21
CA LEU A 150 -4.62 6.09 12.61
C LEU A 150 -3.85 4.89 12.04
N PHE A 151 -2.83 5.14 11.23
CA PHE A 151 -2.04 4.07 10.63
C PHE A 151 -1.26 3.28 11.68
N MET A 152 -0.66 3.94 12.67
CA MET A 152 0.07 3.22 13.71
C MET A 152 -0.84 2.38 14.61
N ALA A 153 -2.09 2.78 14.82
CA ALA A 153 -3.07 1.95 15.54
C ALA A 153 -3.28 0.61 14.79
N VAL A 154 -3.60 0.70 13.49
CA VAL A 154 -3.78 -0.47 12.60
C VAL A 154 -2.53 -1.36 12.60
N TYR A 155 -1.35 -0.77 12.39
CA TYR A 155 -0.13 -1.54 12.24
C TYR A 155 0.36 -2.19 13.54
N ARG A 156 0.22 -1.51 14.69
CA ARG A 156 0.61 -2.09 15.98
C ARG A 156 -0.26 -3.26 16.38
N GLU A 157 -1.55 -3.22 16.03
CA GLU A 157 -2.46 -4.35 16.21
C GLU A 157 -2.09 -5.49 15.24
N MET A 158 -1.97 -5.17 13.94
CA MET A 158 -1.62 -6.15 12.90
C MET A 158 -0.30 -6.87 13.19
N GLN A 159 0.70 -6.18 13.76
CA GLN A 159 2.00 -6.78 14.11
C GLN A 159 1.93 -7.87 15.18
N GLN A 160 0.80 -8.01 15.88
CA GLN A 160 0.58 -9.11 16.82
C GLN A 160 0.16 -10.41 16.10
N SER A 161 -0.17 -10.33 14.80
CA SER A 161 -0.53 -11.49 13.97
C SER A 161 0.68 -12.03 13.22
N ASP A 162 1.08 -13.26 13.54
CA ASP A 162 2.14 -13.99 12.84
C ASP A 162 1.81 -14.19 11.35
N GLU A 163 0.54 -14.44 11.05
CA GLU A 163 0.01 -14.57 9.69
C GLU A 163 0.28 -13.31 8.86
N PHE A 164 -0.07 -12.12 9.37
CA PHE A 164 0.18 -10.85 8.67
C PHE A 164 1.65 -10.45 8.65
N ASN A 165 2.41 -10.84 9.67
CA ASN A 165 3.86 -10.62 9.68
C ASN A 165 4.56 -11.39 8.56
N LYS A 166 4.07 -12.58 8.18
CA LYS A 166 4.68 -13.45 7.16
C LYS A 166 4.41 -13.05 5.70
N LEU A 167 3.36 -12.27 5.44
CA LEU A 167 2.96 -11.89 4.08
C LEU A 167 4.05 -11.17 3.27
N GLY A 168 5.00 -10.50 3.93
CA GLY A 168 5.94 -9.62 3.25
C GLY A 168 5.26 -8.34 2.71
N SER A 169 6.06 -7.31 2.39
CA SER A 169 5.55 -6.05 1.85
C SER A 169 5.74 -5.99 0.33
N VAL A 170 4.90 -5.20 -0.33
CA VAL A 170 5.05 -4.88 -1.77
C VAL A 170 5.27 -3.40 -2.03
N MET A 171 5.74 -2.65 -1.02
CA MET A 171 6.06 -1.22 -1.18
C MET A 171 7.12 -0.97 -2.27
N ASN A 172 7.96 -1.96 -2.61
CA ASN A 172 8.85 -1.87 -3.77
C ASN A 172 8.10 -1.65 -5.10
N HIS A 173 6.85 -2.11 -5.25
CA HIS A 173 6.04 -1.86 -6.45
C HIS A 173 5.64 -0.38 -6.54
N VAL A 174 5.30 0.22 -5.39
CA VAL A 174 4.97 1.63 -5.26
C VAL A 174 6.14 2.50 -5.66
N TYR A 175 7.33 2.22 -5.11
CA TYR A 175 8.53 3.01 -5.43
C TYR A 175 8.97 2.85 -6.88
N ARG A 176 8.76 1.68 -7.49
CA ARG A 176 9.02 1.49 -8.92
C ARG A 176 8.08 2.33 -9.78
N ASP A 177 6.82 2.49 -9.38
CA ASP A 177 5.90 3.36 -10.09
C ASP A 177 6.32 4.83 -9.95
N LEU A 178 6.53 5.28 -8.71
CA LEU A 178 6.86 6.67 -8.40
C LEU A 178 8.20 7.14 -8.99
N PHE A 179 9.21 6.27 -9.06
CA PHE A 179 10.57 6.67 -9.46
C PHE A 179 11.01 6.12 -10.82
N LEU A 180 10.39 5.06 -11.34
CA LEU A 180 10.83 4.38 -12.55
C LEU A 180 9.70 4.20 -13.58
N ASP A 181 8.53 4.82 -13.35
CA ASP A 181 7.35 4.72 -14.22
C ASP A 181 6.96 3.27 -14.56
N SER A 182 7.16 2.36 -13.60
CA SER A 182 6.93 0.93 -13.74
C SER A 182 5.84 0.48 -12.79
N ARG A 183 4.74 -0.06 -13.32
CA ARG A 183 3.56 -0.53 -12.56
C ARG A 183 3.44 -2.06 -12.62
N PRO A 184 4.19 -2.81 -11.80
CA PRO A 184 4.02 -4.26 -11.74
C PRO A 184 2.58 -4.62 -11.38
N ALA A 185 1.98 -5.49 -12.19
CA ALA A 185 0.67 -6.11 -11.95
C ALA A 185 0.85 -7.63 -11.71
N GLY A 186 -0.13 -8.26 -11.08
CA GLY A 186 -0.09 -9.70 -10.76
C GLY A 186 0.34 -10.04 -9.33
N HIS A 187 0.36 -9.06 -8.42
CA HIS A 187 0.44 -9.32 -6.99
C HIS A 187 -0.91 -8.97 -6.36
N LEU A 188 -1.38 -9.80 -5.44
CA LEU A 188 -2.54 -9.53 -4.61
C LEU A 188 -2.30 -10.01 -3.19
N TYR A 189 -2.90 -9.30 -2.23
CA TYR A 189 -3.14 -9.85 -0.91
C TYR A 189 -4.52 -10.51 -0.89
N GLN A 190 -4.68 -11.60 -0.15
CA GLN A 190 -5.99 -12.19 0.09
C GLN A 190 -6.20 -12.52 1.55
N TYR A 191 -7.46 -12.52 1.97
CA TYR A 191 -7.91 -13.05 3.26
C TYR A 191 -9.19 -13.85 3.06
N ILE A 192 -9.19 -15.13 3.45
CA ILE A 192 -10.33 -16.03 3.31
C ILE A 192 -10.76 -16.47 4.71
N PRO A 193 -11.91 -16.02 5.23
CA PRO A 193 -12.32 -16.36 6.59
C PRO A 193 -12.62 -17.86 6.70
N THR A 194 -12.41 -18.41 7.89
CA THR A 194 -12.86 -19.77 8.20
C THR A 194 -14.38 -19.76 8.33
N THR A 195 -15.10 -20.36 7.38
CA THR A 195 -16.56 -20.39 7.39
C THR A 195 -17.08 -21.21 8.57
N LYS A 196 -17.79 -20.57 9.51
CA LYS A 196 -18.51 -21.26 10.58
C LYS A 196 -19.86 -21.75 10.04
N GLY A 197 -19.87 -22.91 9.38
CA GLY A 197 -21.09 -23.63 9.01
C GLY A 197 -21.67 -23.36 7.62
N ASN A 198 -22.33 -24.39 7.07
CA ASN A 198 -22.98 -24.56 5.75
C ASN A 198 -22.11 -24.72 4.48
N GLY A 199 -20.78 -24.87 4.60
CA GLY A 199 -19.95 -25.51 3.54
C GLY A 199 -19.85 -24.79 2.18
N GLY A 200 -20.48 -23.63 2.00
CA GLY A 200 -20.36 -22.80 0.80
C GLY A 200 -19.03 -22.04 0.75
N LYS A 201 -18.56 -21.74 -0.46
CA LYS A 201 -17.40 -20.85 -0.64
C LYS A 201 -17.86 -19.40 -0.39
N PRO A 202 -17.10 -18.58 0.36
CA PRO A 202 -17.47 -17.19 0.64
C PRO A 202 -17.49 -16.34 -0.65
N PRO A 203 -18.48 -15.43 -0.82
CA PRO A 203 -18.41 -14.38 -1.84
C PRO A 203 -17.20 -13.48 -1.63
N VAL A 204 -16.82 -12.74 -2.66
CA VAL A 204 -15.55 -11.98 -2.68
C VAL A 204 -15.80 -10.48 -2.71
N ILE A 205 -15.08 -9.73 -1.87
CA ILE A 205 -14.83 -8.30 -2.08
C ILE A 205 -13.46 -8.15 -2.74
N LEU A 206 -13.46 -7.73 -3.99
CA LEU A 206 -12.27 -7.33 -4.73
C LEU A 206 -11.98 -5.86 -4.43
N PHE A 207 -11.02 -5.59 -3.54
CA PHE A 207 -10.72 -4.26 -3.01
C PHE A 207 -9.53 -3.60 -3.70
N LEU A 208 -9.78 -2.45 -4.33
CA LEU A 208 -8.79 -1.63 -5.01
C LEU A 208 -8.27 -0.54 -4.06
N HIS A 209 -6.98 -0.61 -3.74
CA HIS A 209 -6.32 0.35 -2.87
C HIS A 209 -6.26 1.77 -3.47
N GLY A 210 -6.16 2.76 -2.60
CA GLY A 210 -5.95 4.16 -2.98
C GLY A 210 -4.51 4.48 -3.35
N SER A 211 -4.20 5.79 -3.40
CA SER A 211 -2.84 6.26 -3.68
C SER A 211 -1.81 5.71 -2.69
N LEU A 212 -0.54 5.62 -3.12
CA LEU A 212 0.61 5.13 -2.32
C LEU A 212 0.64 3.61 -2.10
N GLY A 213 -0.19 2.86 -2.82
CA GLY A 213 0.00 1.42 -2.99
C GLY A 213 -0.80 0.52 -2.06
N ASN A 214 -0.73 -0.78 -2.34
CA ASN A 214 -1.37 -1.84 -1.57
C ASN A 214 -0.53 -2.23 -0.37
N PHE A 215 -0.74 -1.59 0.78
CA PHE A 215 -0.07 -1.96 2.02
C PHE A 215 -0.93 -2.91 2.87
N LYS A 216 -0.29 -3.72 3.72
CA LYS A 216 -0.96 -4.80 4.48
C LYS A 216 -2.05 -4.30 5.43
N GLY A 217 -1.91 -3.06 5.93
CA GLY A 217 -2.89 -2.42 6.79
C GLY A 217 -4.31 -2.34 6.18
N TYR A 218 -4.43 -2.27 4.85
CA TYR A 218 -5.74 -2.36 4.21
C TYR A 218 -6.38 -3.73 4.40
N LEU A 219 -5.65 -4.81 4.11
CA LEU A 219 -6.14 -6.16 4.31
C LEU A 219 -6.49 -6.41 5.79
N TRP A 220 -5.69 -5.88 6.72
CA TRP A 220 -5.99 -5.96 8.16
C TRP A 220 -7.32 -5.28 8.50
N THR A 221 -7.57 -4.10 7.94
CA THR A 221 -8.81 -3.35 8.15
C THR A 221 -10.04 -4.14 7.67
N TRP A 222 -9.90 -4.85 6.55
CA TRP A 222 -10.95 -5.72 6.02
C TRP A 222 -11.09 -7.06 6.73
N LYS A 223 -10.05 -7.54 7.41
CA LYS A 223 -10.03 -8.85 8.08
C LYS A 223 -11.23 -9.05 9.01
N ARG A 224 -11.52 -8.05 9.84
CA ARG A 224 -12.63 -8.12 10.80
C ARG A 224 -13.99 -8.19 10.09
N PHE A 225 -14.17 -7.45 9.00
CA PHE A 225 -15.36 -7.57 8.16
C PHE A 225 -15.53 -8.98 7.60
N ALA A 226 -14.44 -9.53 7.05
CA ALA A 226 -14.42 -10.87 6.48
C ALA A 226 -14.81 -11.95 7.50
N ASP A 227 -14.23 -11.90 8.71
CA ASP A 227 -14.52 -12.85 9.78
C ASP A 227 -15.97 -12.76 10.29
N GLU A 228 -16.50 -11.54 10.43
CA GLU A 228 -17.84 -11.31 10.96
C GLU A 228 -18.95 -11.61 9.94
N ASN A 229 -18.69 -11.40 8.64
CA ASN A 229 -19.73 -11.45 7.60
C ASN A 229 -19.54 -12.59 6.58
N GLY A 230 -18.44 -13.34 6.65
CA GLY A 230 -18.20 -14.49 5.79
C GLY A 230 -17.86 -14.14 4.34
N TYR A 231 -17.10 -13.05 4.11
CA TYR A 231 -16.63 -12.63 2.79
C TYR A 231 -15.12 -12.85 2.66
N ALA A 232 -14.67 -13.38 1.53
CA ALA A 232 -13.26 -13.33 1.17
C ALA A 232 -12.88 -11.93 0.69
N ILE A 233 -11.66 -11.51 0.97
CA ILE A 233 -11.09 -10.24 0.53
C ILE A 233 -9.94 -10.54 -0.41
N VAL A 234 -9.95 -9.92 -1.58
CA VAL A 234 -8.85 -9.96 -2.54
C VAL A 234 -8.46 -8.53 -2.85
N ALA A 235 -7.22 -8.17 -2.61
CA ALA A 235 -6.70 -6.81 -2.77
C ALA A 235 -5.53 -6.84 -3.77
N PRO A 236 -5.77 -6.65 -5.08
CA PRO A 236 -4.72 -6.58 -6.08
C PRO A 236 -3.87 -5.33 -5.92
N SER A 237 -2.63 -5.42 -6.40
CA SER A 237 -1.68 -4.31 -6.40
C SER A 237 -1.48 -3.79 -7.80
N PHE A 238 -1.46 -2.46 -7.92
CA PHE A 238 -1.15 -1.80 -9.18
C PHE A 238 -0.36 -0.51 -8.92
N GLY A 239 0.97 -0.65 -8.89
CA GLY A 239 1.89 0.48 -8.64
C GLY A 239 1.50 1.30 -7.40
N ALA A 240 1.40 2.62 -7.58
CA ALA A 240 0.98 3.57 -6.56
C ALA A 240 -0.55 3.79 -6.53
N GLY A 241 -1.35 2.99 -7.25
CA GLY A 241 -2.81 3.06 -7.25
C GLY A 241 -3.40 4.01 -8.29
N ASN A 242 -2.65 4.32 -9.36
CA ASN A 242 -3.14 5.13 -10.48
C ASN A 242 -3.87 4.22 -11.49
N TRP A 243 -4.98 3.61 -11.07
CA TRP A 243 -5.74 2.62 -11.85
C TRP A 243 -6.27 3.12 -13.19
N TYR A 244 -6.33 4.44 -13.39
CA TYR A 244 -6.66 5.07 -14.65
C TYR A 244 -5.56 4.96 -15.73
N ARG A 245 -4.34 4.52 -15.38
CA ARG A 245 -3.25 4.32 -16.33
C ARG A 245 -3.36 2.96 -17.03
N GLU A 246 -2.64 2.84 -18.14
CA GLU A 246 -2.50 1.60 -18.92
C GLU A 246 -2.14 0.41 -18.01
N GLY A 247 -2.87 -0.71 -18.17
CA GLY A 247 -2.71 -1.92 -17.36
C GLY A 247 -3.60 -1.98 -16.12
N GLY A 248 -4.26 -0.87 -15.73
CA GLY A 248 -5.05 -0.80 -14.51
C GLY A 248 -6.28 -1.70 -14.54
N VAL A 249 -7.08 -1.65 -15.60
CA VAL A 249 -8.27 -2.50 -15.77
C VAL A 249 -7.86 -3.96 -15.97
N GLU A 250 -6.76 -4.20 -16.68
CA GLU A 250 -6.19 -5.53 -16.90
C GLU A 250 -5.72 -6.18 -15.59
N ALA A 251 -5.15 -5.40 -14.66
CA ALA A 251 -4.78 -5.87 -13.32
C ALA A 251 -6.01 -6.25 -12.48
N ILE A 252 -7.11 -5.49 -12.60
CA ILE A 252 -8.39 -5.79 -11.95
C ILE A 252 -8.97 -7.09 -12.52
N GLU A 253 -8.99 -7.23 -13.85
CA GLU A 253 -9.49 -8.42 -14.52
C GLU A 253 -8.66 -9.66 -14.17
N MET A 254 -7.32 -9.55 -14.09
CA MET A 254 -6.46 -10.64 -13.64
C MET A 254 -6.81 -11.10 -12.22
N ALA A 255 -7.09 -10.16 -11.31
CA ALA A 255 -7.51 -10.47 -9.95
C ALA A 255 -8.92 -11.09 -9.91
N ARG A 256 -9.85 -10.64 -10.77
CA ARG A 256 -11.17 -11.24 -10.93
C ARG A 256 -11.07 -12.68 -11.43
N GLN A 257 -10.22 -12.94 -12.43
CA GLN A 257 -9.94 -14.28 -12.93
C GLN A 257 -9.32 -15.18 -11.87
N TYR A 258 -8.44 -14.64 -11.02
CA TYR A 258 -7.92 -15.36 -9.86
C TYR A 258 -9.07 -15.79 -8.92
N CYS A 259 -9.99 -14.88 -8.60
CA CYS A 259 -11.16 -15.18 -7.75
C CYS A 259 -12.06 -16.26 -8.36
N LEU A 260 -12.34 -16.17 -9.67
CA LEU A 260 -13.16 -17.14 -10.41
C LEU A 260 -12.65 -18.58 -10.30
N HIS A 261 -11.34 -18.77 -10.35
CA HIS A 261 -10.71 -20.09 -10.34
C HIS A 261 -10.25 -20.53 -8.95
N HIS A 262 -10.42 -19.69 -7.92
CA HIS A 262 -9.94 -20.01 -6.59
C HIS A 262 -10.81 -21.10 -5.92
N PRO A 263 -10.23 -22.20 -5.42
CA PRO A 263 -11.02 -23.34 -4.92
C PRO A 263 -11.80 -23.03 -3.63
N ARG A 264 -11.41 -21.99 -2.88
CA ARG A 264 -12.06 -21.59 -1.62
C ARG A 264 -12.89 -20.30 -1.71
N MET A 265 -13.14 -19.75 -2.89
CA MET A 265 -13.96 -18.54 -3.05
C MET A 265 -15.14 -18.80 -3.98
N ASP A 266 -16.27 -18.15 -3.74
CA ASP A 266 -17.36 -18.08 -4.70
C ASP A 266 -17.06 -16.95 -5.69
N GLY A 267 -16.29 -17.28 -6.73
CA GLY A 267 -15.98 -16.34 -7.78
C GLY A 267 -17.16 -15.94 -8.67
N SER A 268 -18.33 -16.56 -8.52
CA SER A 268 -19.54 -16.11 -9.22
C SER A 268 -20.18 -14.87 -8.57
N LYS A 269 -19.81 -14.57 -7.32
CA LYS A 269 -20.35 -13.47 -6.51
C LYS A 269 -19.24 -12.55 -6.01
N ILE A 270 -18.80 -11.65 -6.89
CA ILE A 270 -17.70 -10.69 -6.65
C ILE A 270 -18.24 -9.26 -6.58
N TYR A 271 -17.97 -8.55 -5.49
CA TYR A 271 -18.20 -7.12 -5.34
C TYR A 271 -16.90 -6.38 -5.58
N LEU A 272 -16.97 -5.31 -6.36
CA LEU A 272 -15.80 -4.47 -6.64
C LEU A 272 -15.82 -3.25 -5.72
N ALA A 273 -14.82 -3.14 -4.85
CA ALA A 273 -14.69 -2.04 -3.91
C ALA A 273 -13.46 -1.19 -4.25
N GLY A 274 -13.54 0.13 -4.10
CA GLY A 274 -12.42 1.04 -4.32
C GLY A 274 -12.33 2.13 -3.27
N LEU A 275 -11.12 2.38 -2.77
CA LEU A 275 -10.80 3.49 -1.86
C LEU A 275 -10.06 4.59 -2.61
N SER A 276 -10.44 5.86 -2.46
CA SER A 276 -9.66 6.99 -3.03
C SER A 276 -9.45 6.82 -4.53
N ASN A 277 -8.20 6.86 -5.02
CA ASN A 277 -7.89 6.56 -6.43
C ASN A 277 -8.35 5.15 -6.89
N GLY A 278 -8.59 4.21 -5.98
CA GLY A 278 -9.22 2.93 -6.29
C GLY A 278 -10.59 3.10 -6.98
N GLY A 279 -11.28 4.22 -6.72
CA GLY A 279 -12.53 4.60 -7.39
C GLY A 279 -12.41 4.69 -8.91
N THR A 280 -11.31 5.23 -9.45
CA THR A 280 -11.08 5.27 -10.91
C THR A 280 -10.95 3.86 -11.49
N GLY A 281 -10.40 2.93 -10.70
CA GLY A 281 -10.35 1.51 -11.07
C GLY A 281 -11.74 0.90 -11.12
N VAL A 282 -12.58 1.18 -10.11
CA VAL A 282 -13.97 0.71 -10.07
C VAL A 282 -14.75 1.23 -11.29
N THR A 283 -14.77 2.54 -11.51
CA THR A 283 -15.56 3.15 -12.60
C THR A 283 -15.17 2.62 -13.97
N ARG A 284 -13.87 2.50 -14.25
CA ARG A 284 -13.37 1.99 -15.54
C ARG A 284 -13.58 0.49 -15.71
N ALA A 285 -13.47 -0.29 -14.65
CA ALA A 285 -13.80 -1.71 -14.68
C ALA A 285 -15.31 -1.94 -14.91
N VAL A 286 -16.18 -1.09 -14.33
CA VAL A 286 -17.63 -1.11 -14.61
C VAL A 286 -17.90 -0.81 -16.08
N ALA A 287 -17.28 0.25 -16.62
CA ALA A 287 -17.42 0.60 -18.04
C ALA A 287 -16.86 -0.48 -18.99
N THR A 288 -15.92 -1.31 -18.53
CA THR A 288 -15.35 -2.38 -19.36
C THR A 288 -16.17 -3.67 -19.28
N ASN A 289 -16.53 -4.09 -18.07
CA ASN A 289 -17.19 -5.38 -17.80
C ASN A 289 -17.96 -5.37 -16.47
N GLY A 290 -18.79 -4.35 -16.24
CA GLY A 290 -19.61 -4.24 -15.03
C GLY A 290 -20.50 -5.46 -14.80
N ALA A 291 -20.90 -6.13 -15.89
CA ALA A 291 -21.71 -7.34 -15.86
C ALA A 291 -21.12 -8.48 -15.00
N ALA A 292 -19.79 -8.52 -14.86
CA ALA A 292 -19.06 -9.55 -14.15
C ALA A 292 -19.02 -9.40 -12.62
N TYR A 293 -19.64 -8.36 -12.08
CA TYR A 293 -19.67 -8.07 -10.64
C TYR A 293 -21.12 -8.10 -10.11
N ALA A 294 -21.28 -8.38 -8.81
CA ALA A 294 -22.57 -8.37 -8.11
C ALA A 294 -22.98 -6.96 -7.65
N GLY A 295 -22.01 -6.08 -7.39
CA GLY A 295 -22.24 -4.70 -7.00
C GLY A 295 -20.93 -3.94 -6.77
N PHE A 296 -21.06 -2.63 -6.50
CA PHE A 296 -19.93 -1.71 -6.48
C PHE A 296 -19.90 -0.91 -5.17
N ILE A 297 -18.73 -0.80 -4.54
CA ILE A 297 -18.53 -0.06 -3.29
C ILE A 297 -17.45 1.00 -3.51
N LEU A 298 -17.79 2.26 -3.25
CA LEU A 298 -16.92 3.42 -3.40
C LEU A 298 -16.73 4.06 -2.02
N ILE A 299 -15.49 4.07 -1.52
CA ILE A 299 -15.13 4.61 -0.20
C ILE A 299 -14.18 5.78 -0.41
N SER A 300 -14.54 6.98 0.04
CA SER A 300 -13.76 8.22 -0.15
C SER A 300 -13.19 8.30 -1.58
N ALA A 301 -14.00 8.00 -2.60
CA ALA A 301 -13.50 7.54 -3.89
C ALA A 301 -13.45 8.66 -4.94
N VAL A 302 -12.47 8.60 -5.85
CA VAL A 302 -12.50 9.40 -7.07
C VAL A 302 -13.53 8.78 -8.02
N ILE A 303 -14.56 9.54 -8.38
CA ILE A 303 -15.55 9.16 -9.39
C ILE A 303 -15.29 10.04 -10.61
N GLU A 304 -15.05 9.42 -11.77
CA GLU A 304 -14.72 10.11 -13.03
C GLU A 304 -16.01 10.44 -13.79
N PRO A 305 -16.47 11.72 -13.83
CA PRO A 305 -17.73 12.11 -14.46
C PRO A 305 -17.81 11.67 -15.93
N GLU A 306 -16.70 11.79 -16.65
CA GLU A 306 -16.56 11.41 -18.06
C GLU A 306 -16.72 9.90 -18.29
N VAL A 307 -16.39 9.06 -17.30
CA VAL A 307 -16.53 7.61 -17.39
C VAL A 307 -17.95 7.19 -17.01
N ILE A 308 -18.48 7.73 -15.91
CA ILE A 308 -19.83 7.36 -15.44
C ILE A 308 -20.93 7.82 -16.40
N SER A 309 -20.67 8.84 -17.22
CA SER A 309 -21.61 9.31 -18.24
C SER A 309 -21.64 8.47 -19.52
N THR A 310 -20.78 7.46 -19.63
CA THR A 310 -20.74 6.60 -20.82
C THR A 310 -21.87 5.57 -20.83
N PRO A 311 -22.42 5.22 -22.01
CA PRO A 311 -23.40 4.12 -22.11
C PRO A 311 -22.87 2.81 -21.54
N GLN A 312 -21.58 2.53 -21.72
CA GLN A 312 -20.95 1.29 -21.25
C GLN A 312 -20.95 1.20 -19.71
N PHE A 313 -20.68 2.31 -19.03
CA PHE A 313 -20.77 2.35 -17.57
C PHE A 313 -22.22 2.12 -17.09
N LEU A 314 -23.18 2.84 -17.68
CA LEU A 314 -24.59 2.71 -17.31
C LEU A 314 -25.13 1.30 -17.56
N ASP A 315 -24.76 0.69 -18.70
CA ASP A 315 -25.06 -0.70 -19.01
C ASP A 315 -24.42 -1.65 -18.00
N GLY A 316 -23.17 -1.39 -17.60
CA GLY A 316 -22.47 -2.13 -16.55
C GLY A 316 -23.19 -2.11 -15.19
N CYS A 317 -23.86 -1.00 -14.86
CA CYS A 317 -24.65 -0.85 -13.64
C CYS A 317 -26.04 -1.50 -13.67
N LYS A 318 -26.59 -1.90 -14.83
CA LYS A 318 -27.95 -2.44 -14.91
C LYS A 318 -28.14 -3.69 -14.04
N GLY A 319 -29.09 -3.60 -13.11
CA GLY A 319 -29.40 -4.68 -12.17
C GLY A 319 -28.37 -4.86 -11.03
N ARG A 320 -27.48 -3.88 -10.84
CA ARG A 320 -26.45 -3.87 -9.80
C ARG A 320 -26.57 -2.62 -8.96
N ARG A 321 -26.19 -2.75 -7.70
CA ARG A 321 -26.25 -1.66 -6.73
C ARG A 321 -24.89 -1.00 -6.58
N VAL A 322 -24.92 0.29 -6.24
CA VAL A 322 -23.73 1.09 -5.92
C VAL A 322 -23.85 1.61 -4.49
N LEU A 323 -22.82 1.41 -3.68
CA LEU A 323 -22.67 2.00 -2.36
C LEU A 323 -21.60 3.09 -2.41
N VAL A 324 -21.94 4.30 -1.96
CA VAL A 324 -20.98 5.41 -1.81
C VAL A 324 -20.89 5.80 -0.33
N LEU A 325 -19.69 5.69 0.24
CA LEU A 325 -19.36 6.08 1.61
C LEU A 325 -18.31 7.17 1.57
N HIS A 326 -18.65 8.37 2.04
CA HIS A 326 -17.76 9.53 1.87
C HIS A 326 -17.71 10.41 3.13
N GLY A 327 -16.55 11.01 3.41
CA GLY A 327 -16.40 11.98 4.50
C GLY A 327 -16.86 13.35 4.01
N ALA A 328 -17.77 14.00 4.73
CA ALA A 328 -18.30 15.30 4.30
C ALA A 328 -17.19 16.38 4.29
N ASP A 329 -16.18 16.24 5.14
CA ASP A 329 -15.05 17.16 5.28
C ASP A 329 -13.79 16.66 4.56
N ASP A 330 -13.95 15.80 3.55
CA ASP A 330 -12.84 15.32 2.73
C ASP A 330 -12.26 16.46 1.86
N GLU A 331 -11.15 17.05 2.27
CA GLU A 331 -10.47 18.09 1.48
C GLU A 331 -9.68 17.54 0.28
N ARG A 332 -9.44 16.23 0.23
CA ARG A 332 -8.71 15.59 -0.87
C ARG A 332 -9.64 15.27 -2.03
N ILE A 333 -10.84 14.80 -1.72
CA ILE A 333 -11.92 14.60 -2.67
C ILE A 333 -13.16 15.29 -2.08
N PRO A 334 -13.29 16.62 -2.25
CA PRO A 334 -14.43 17.38 -1.75
C PRO A 334 -15.77 16.77 -2.10
N ALA A 335 -16.70 16.70 -1.13
CA ALA A 335 -18.04 16.17 -1.32
C ALA A 335 -18.77 16.80 -2.53
N LYS A 336 -18.58 18.11 -2.75
CA LYS A 336 -19.08 18.85 -3.93
C LYS A 336 -18.64 18.29 -5.30
N HIS A 337 -17.64 17.40 -5.35
CA HIS A 337 -17.22 16.70 -6.56
C HIS A 337 -17.82 15.30 -6.67
N VAL A 338 -18.30 14.73 -5.57
CA VAL A 338 -18.90 13.39 -5.49
C VAL A 338 -20.42 13.46 -5.57
N GLU A 339 -21.05 14.41 -4.88
CA GLU A 339 -22.51 14.62 -4.88
C GLU A 339 -23.08 14.75 -6.31
N PRO A 340 -22.50 15.55 -7.23
CA PRO A 340 -23.02 15.64 -8.59
C PRO A 340 -22.94 14.32 -9.37
N SER A 341 -21.93 13.49 -9.09
CA SER A 341 -21.82 12.16 -9.68
C SER A 341 -22.89 11.21 -9.12
N VAL A 342 -23.17 11.26 -7.83
CA VAL A 342 -24.27 10.50 -7.20
C VAL A 342 -25.62 10.92 -7.78
N ASP A 343 -25.88 12.22 -7.85
CA ASP A 343 -27.13 12.77 -8.40
C ASP A 343 -27.31 12.36 -9.87
N TYR A 344 -26.24 12.41 -10.65
CA TYR A 344 -26.26 11.96 -12.03
C TYR A 344 -26.65 10.48 -12.14
N LEU A 345 -26.03 9.60 -11.34
CA LEU A 345 -26.33 8.17 -11.36
C LEU A 345 -27.78 7.86 -10.96
N LEU A 346 -28.28 8.54 -9.91
CA LEU A 346 -29.68 8.45 -9.50
C LEU A 346 -30.63 8.89 -10.62
N HIS A 347 -30.32 10.00 -11.31
CA HIS A 347 -31.10 10.48 -12.44
C HIS A 347 -31.09 9.52 -13.64
N GLN A 348 -30.00 8.77 -13.84
CA GLN A 348 -29.93 7.69 -14.85
C GLN A 348 -30.64 6.39 -14.40
N GLY A 349 -31.24 6.36 -13.21
CA GLY A 349 -31.96 5.20 -12.69
C GLY A 349 -31.05 4.10 -12.14
N VAL A 350 -29.79 4.41 -11.82
CA VAL A 350 -28.89 3.47 -11.13
C VAL A 350 -29.31 3.37 -9.66
N ASP A 351 -29.32 2.16 -9.11
CA ASP A 351 -29.57 1.93 -7.68
C ASP A 351 -28.34 2.33 -6.87
N VAL A 352 -28.36 3.54 -6.31
CA VAL A 352 -27.28 4.11 -5.51
C VAL A 352 -27.73 4.36 -4.08
N LYS A 353 -27.02 3.78 -3.11
CA LYS A 353 -27.07 4.20 -1.70
C LYS A 353 -25.83 5.05 -1.43
N ALA A 354 -26.01 6.35 -1.15
CA ALA A 354 -24.91 7.26 -0.82
C ALA A 354 -25.05 7.79 0.61
N MET A 355 -23.93 7.84 1.34
CA MET A 355 -23.85 8.37 2.71
C MET A 355 -22.62 9.26 2.84
N PHE A 356 -22.87 10.48 3.31
CA PHE A 356 -21.86 11.49 3.60
C PHE A 356 -21.82 11.70 5.12
N TYR A 357 -20.66 11.44 5.73
CA TYR A 357 -20.49 11.48 7.19
C TYR A 357 -19.96 12.85 7.63
N PRO A 358 -20.72 13.63 8.41
CA PRO A 358 -20.24 14.87 9.00
C PRO A 358 -19.01 14.62 9.89
N ASP A 359 -18.12 15.60 9.97
CA ASP A 359 -16.90 15.57 10.80
C ASP A 359 -15.86 14.50 10.41
N GLU A 360 -16.08 13.77 9.31
CA GLU A 360 -15.16 12.77 8.78
C GLU A 360 -14.51 13.22 7.47
N ASP A 361 -13.25 12.81 7.31
CA ASP A 361 -12.37 13.21 6.21
C ASP A 361 -12.04 12.03 5.28
N HIS A 362 -11.06 12.24 4.40
CA HIS A 362 -10.59 11.24 3.45
C HIS A 362 -10.24 9.87 4.08
N PHE A 363 -9.88 9.86 5.37
CA PHE A 363 -9.41 8.68 6.08
C PHE A 363 -10.52 7.96 6.87
N LEU A 364 -11.79 8.18 6.54
CA LEU A 364 -12.96 7.59 7.19
C LEU A 364 -12.88 6.05 7.38
N LEU A 365 -12.25 5.34 6.43
CA LEU A 365 -12.03 3.89 6.52
C LEU A 365 -11.22 3.50 7.78
N PHE A 366 -10.31 4.37 8.20
CA PHE A 366 -9.43 4.17 9.34
C PHE A 366 -9.90 4.87 10.62
N SER A 367 -10.57 6.03 10.51
CA SER A 367 -11.10 6.74 11.68
C SER A 367 -12.41 6.18 12.20
N LYS A 368 -13.23 5.58 11.32
CA LYS A 368 -14.53 4.98 11.66
C LYS A 368 -14.69 3.54 11.10
N PRO A 369 -13.74 2.62 11.37
CA PRO A 369 -13.75 1.29 10.76
C PRO A 369 -15.00 0.48 11.11
N ASP A 370 -15.54 0.63 12.33
CA ASP A 370 -16.74 -0.10 12.77
C ASP A 370 -18.01 0.38 12.07
N LEU A 371 -18.14 1.70 11.85
CA LEU A 371 -19.27 2.29 11.12
C LEU A 371 -19.27 1.81 9.66
N ILE A 372 -18.12 1.90 8.99
CA ILE A 372 -17.98 1.50 7.60
C ILE A 372 -18.23 0.00 7.41
N ARG A 373 -17.74 -0.82 8.33
CA ARG A 373 -18.01 -2.25 8.35
C ARG A 373 -19.52 -2.54 8.44
N SER A 374 -20.20 -1.87 9.37
CA SER A 374 -21.66 -2.00 9.57
C SER A 374 -22.45 -1.61 8.32
N GLU A 375 -22.07 -0.51 7.67
CA GLU A 375 -22.78 0.01 6.51
C GLU A 375 -22.62 -0.89 5.28
N ILE A 376 -21.42 -1.42 5.08
CA ILE A 376 -21.15 -2.40 4.02
C ILE A 376 -21.92 -3.69 4.29
N ALA A 377 -21.90 -4.19 5.53
CA ALA A 377 -22.63 -5.40 5.92
C ALA A 377 -24.14 -5.24 5.71
N SER A 378 -24.72 -4.12 6.15
CA SER A 378 -26.14 -3.82 5.94
C SER A 378 -26.48 -3.75 4.46
N TRP A 379 -25.68 -3.06 3.65
CA TRP A 379 -25.92 -2.95 2.21
C TRP A 379 -25.87 -4.31 1.50
N LEU A 380 -24.90 -5.18 1.87
CA LEU A 380 -24.78 -6.52 1.32
C LEU A 380 -25.92 -7.46 1.74
N ALA A 381 -26.49 -7.28 2.93
CA ALA A 381 -27.58 -8.12 3.45
C ALA A 381 -28.92 -7.92 2.71
N HIS A 382 -29.09 -6.81 2.00
CA HIS A 382 -30.33 -6.49 1.27
C HIS A 382 -30.38 -7.05 -0.15
N GLU A 383 -29.54 -8.04 -0.50
CA GLU A 383 -29.56 -8.68 -1.82
C GLU A 383 -30.76 -9.58 -2.12
#